data_AF-N9RQ11-F1
#
_entry.id   AF-N9RQ11-F1
#
_cell.length_a   1.000
_cell.length_b   1.000
_cell.length_c   1.000
_cell.angle_alpha   90.00
_cell.angle_beta   90.00
_cell.angle_gamma   90.00
#
_symmetry.space_group_name_H-M   'P 1'
#
loop_
_entity.id
_entity.type
_entity.pdbx_description
1 polymer ?
#
loop_
_entity_poly.entity_id
_entity_poly.type
_entity_poly.pdbx_seq_one_letter_code
_entity_poly.pdbx_strand_id
1 'polypeptide(L)'
;MMPCYSIDGVIPVVHPSAFVHPTAVLIGDVIIEAGVYIGPFASLRADFGRIHIKENANVQDSCIIHGFPQSVTLVEEMGHIGHAATLHGCRIGKNVLIGMNSVILDYAEIGENTIIGANSLVKTKDKIPANVLALGSPAKVARELSEQERHWKIKGTQEYVQLAQRCLSTMIEVTPLAEESAERKTYQDFQADHQIKPSSVS
;
A
#
# COMPACT_ATOMS: atom_id res chain seq x y z
N MET A 1 -5.82 -18.08 -10.44
CA MET A 1 -6.92 -17.09 -10.46
C MET A 1 -6.83 -16.27 -9.18
N MET A 2 -7.08 -14.96 -9.26
CA MET A 2 -7.14 -14.07 -8.08
C MET A 2 -8.39 -14.38 -7.24
N PRO A 3 -8.26 -14.63 -5.91
CA PRO A 3 -9.39 -14.74 -4.99
C PRO A 3 -10.20 -13.44 -4.90
N CYS A 4 -11.32 -13.41 -5.61
CA CYS A 4 -12.26 -12.29 -5.65
C CYS A 4 -13.68 -12.83 -5.43
N TYR A 5 -14.38 -12.29 -4.45
CA TYR A 5 -15.63 -12.85 -3.95
C TYR A 5 -16.75 -11.82 -3.97
N SER A 6 -17.88 -12.23 -4.52
CA SER A 6 -19.14 -11.51 -4.37
C SER A 6 -19.81 -11.85 -3.04
N ILE A 7 -20.42 -10.85 -2.41
CA ILE A 7 -21.32 -11.02 -1.27
C ILE A 7 -22.55 -10.15 -1.52
N ASP A 8 -23.75 -10.70 -1.29
CA ASP A 8 -25.04 -10.04 -1.52
C ASP A 8 -25.21 -9.43 -2.93
N GLY A 9 -24.56 -10.03 -3.94
CA GLY A 9 -24.57 -9.54 -5.32
C GLY A 9 -23.64 -8.36 -5.60
N VAL A 10 -22.91 -7.88 -4.60
CA VAL A 10 -21.88 -6.84 -4.76
C VAL A 10 -20.58 -7.50 -5.20
N ILE A 11 -19.95 -6.96 -6.24
CA ILE A 11 -18.76 -7.53 -6.88
C ILE A 11 -17.65 -6.46 -6.89
N PRO A 12 -16.41 -6.80 -6.50
CA PRO A 12 -15.28 -5.89 -6.62
C PRO A 12 -15.07 -5.37 -8.05
N VAL A 13 -14.73 -4.09 -8.17
CA VAL A 13 -14.38 -3.44 -9.44
C VAL A 13 -12.87 -3.19 -9.46
N VAL A 14 -12.18 -3.79 -10.43
CA VAL A 14 -10.73 -3.67 -10.58
C VAL A 14 -10.40 -3.16 -11.97
N HIS A 15 -9.68 -2.04 -12.03
CA HIS A 15 -9.23 -1.47 -13.30
C HIS A 15 -8.23 -2.42 -14.01
N PRO A 16 -8.28 -2.59 -15.34
CA PRO A 16 -7.39 -3.52 -16.06
C PRO A 16 -5.89 -3.23 -15.94
N SER A 17 -5.51 -1.99 -15.64
CA SER A 17 -4.10 -1.60 -15.42
C SER A 17 -3.65 -1.71 -13.96
N ALA A 18 -4.53 -2.11 -13.05
CA ALA A 18 -4.16 -2.40 -11.67
C ALA A 18 -3.59 -3.83 -11.59
N PHE A 19 -2.56 -3.99 -10.77
CA PHE A 19 -2.03 -5.29 -10.42
C PHE A 19 -2.59 -5.75 -9.08
N VAL A 20 -3.19 -6.93 -9.04
CA VAL A 20 -3.60 -7.59 -7.79
C VAL A 20 -2.94 -8.95 -7.71
N HIS A 21 -2.14 -9.16 -6.65
CA HIS A 21 -1.42 -10.41 -6.48
C HIS A 21 -2.40 -11.60 -6.37
N PRO A 22 -2.10 -12.78 -6.97
CA PRO A 22 -2.97 -13.96 -6.92
C PRO A 22 -3.29 -14.50 -5.52
N THR A 23 -2.62 -14.05 -4.46
CA THR A 23 -2.90 -14.44 -3.07
C THR A 23 -3.58 -13.33 -2.26
N ALA A 24 -3.84 -12.16 -2.85
CA ALA A 24 -4.69 -11.15 -2.24
C ALA A 24 -6.15 -11.59 -2.28
N VAL A 25 -6.96 -11.08 -1.35
CA VAL A 25 -8.38 -11.41 -1.22
C VAL A 25 -9.21 -10.13 -1.29
N LEU A 26 -10.13 -10.08 -2.26
CA LEU A 26 -11.10 -8.98 -2.41
C LEU A 26 -12.52 -9.50 -2.17
N ILE A 27 -13.29 -8.82 -1.32
CA ILE A 27 -14.66 -9.24 -0.96
C ILE A 27 -15.58 -8.01 -0.95
N GLY A 28 -16.68 -8.04 -1.71
CA GLY A 28 -17.76 -7.03 -1.62
C GLY A 28 -17.47 -5.71 -2.34
N ASP A 29 -17.87 -4.57 -1.74
CA ASP A 29 -17.79 -3.22 -2.32
C ASP A 29 -16.35 -2.66 -2.31
N VAL A 30 -15.47 -3.29 -3.08
CA VAL A 30 -14.08 -2.88 -3.28
C VAL A 30 -13.94 -2.23 -4.65
N ILE A 31 -13.38 -1.02 -4.70
CA ILE A 31 -13.04 -0.31 -5.94
C ILE A 31 -11.53 -0.10 -5.98
N ILE A 32 -10.89 -0.58 -7.06
CA ILE A 32 -9.47 -0.44 -7.34
C ILE A 32 -9.30 0.29 -8.67
N GLU A 33 -8.72 1.49 -8.63
CA GLU A 33 -8.50 2.33 -9.81
C GLU A 33 -7.21 2.00 -10.57
N ALA A 34 -6.93 2.76 -11.63
CA ALA A 34 -5.81 2.52 -12.54
C ALA A 34 -4.44 2.59 -11.86
N GLY A 35 -3.53 1.70 -12.28
CA GLY A 35 -2.13 1.71 -11.83
C GLY A 35 -1.91 1.32 -10.37
N VAL A 36 -2.95 0.85 -9.67
CA VAL A 36 -2.83 0.39 -8.27
C VAL A 36 -2.04 -0.91 -8.19
N TYR A 37 -1.20 -1.03 -7.17
CA TYR A 37 -0.54 -2.28 -6.78
C TYR A 37 -1.17 -2.85 -5.50
N ILE A 38 -1.66 -4.09 -5.53
CA ILE A 38 -2.08 -4.86 -4.36
C ILE A 38 -1.14 -6.07 -4.18
N GLY A 39 -0.42 -6.09 -3.07
CA GLY A 39 0.58 -7.10 -2.72
C GLY A 39 0.00 -8.44 -2.26
N PRO A 40 0.85 -9.48 -2.11
CA PRO A 40 0.44 -10.79 -1.65
C PRO A 40 -0.19 -10.73 -0.25
N PHE A 41 -1.18 -11.58 -0.01
CA PHE A 41 -1.88 -11.72 1.28
C PHE A 41 -2.59 -10.46 1.79
N ALA A 42 -2.71 -9.40 0.99
CA ALA A 42 -3.57 -8.28 1.33
C ALA A 42 -5.04 -8.73 1.38
N SER A 43 -5.75 -8.36 2.45
CA SER A 43 -7.17 -8.66 2.63
C SER A 43 -7.98 -7.36 2.60
N LEU A 44 -8.77 -7.18 1.55
CA LEU A 44 -9.69 -6.07 1.38
C LEU A 44 -11.11 -6.62 1.49
N ARG A 45 -11.69 -6.51 2.69
CA ARG A 45 -13.01 -7.03 2.99
C ARG A 45 -13.99 -5.88 3.19
N ALA A 46 -14.84 -5.65 2.20
CA ALA A 46 -15.84 -4.59 2.14
C ALA A 46 -17.25 -5.16 2.28
N ASP A 47 -17.50 -5.87 3.38
CA ASP A 47 -18.79 -6.49 3.73
C ASP A 47 -19.67 -5.59 4.62
N PHE A 48 -19.11 -4.57 5.28
CA PHE A 48 -19.86 -3.54 6.01
C PHE A 48 -19.88 -2.16 5.35
N GLY A 49 -18.74 -1.73 4.80
CA GLY A 49 -18.54 -0.43 4.19
C GLY A 49 -17.64 -0.55 2.97
N ARG A 50 -17.61 0.50 2.13
CA ARG A 50 -16.82 0.49 0.90
C ARG A 50 -15.33 0.60 1.18
N ILE A 51 -14.54 -0.08 0.37
CA ILE A 51 -13.10 0.18 0.25
C ILE A 51 -12.84 0.80 -1.12
N HIS A 52 -12.16 1.93 -1.17
CA HIS A 52 -11.83 2.60 -2.42
C HIS A 52 -10.35 2.97 -2.43
N ILE A 53 -9.61 2.34 -3.33
CA ILE A 53 -8.19 2.57 -3.56
C ILE A 53 -8.03 3.30 -4.89
N LYS A 54 -7.63 4.58 -4.81
CA LYS A 54 -7.55 5.46 -5.98
C LYS A 54 -6.24 5.30 -6.75
N GLU A 55 -6.21 5.94 -7.92
CA GLU A 55 -5.15 5.80 -8.92
C GLU A 55 -3.73 5.86 -8.34
N ASN A 56 -2.87 4.97 -8.85
CA ASN A 56 -1.44 4.91 -8.54
C ASN A 56 -1.09 4.71 -7.06
N ALA A 57 -2.07 4.34 -6.22
CA ALA A 57 -1.82 3.94 -4.85
C ALA A 57 -1.22 2.52 -4.78
N ASN A 58 -0.63 2.17 -3.64
CA ASN A 58 -0.20 0.80 -3.36
C ASN A 58 -0.68 0.34 -2.00
N VAL A 59 -1.14 -0.91 -1.95
CA VAL A 59 -1.45 -1.68 -0.74
C VAL A 59 -0.49 -2.85 -0.72
N GLN A 60 0.48 -2.80 0.19
CA GLN A 60 1.56 -3.77 0.21
C GLN A 60 1.15 -5.08 0.89
N ASP A 61 2.11 -5.98 0.97
CA ASP A 61 2.01 -7.32 1.49
C ASP A 61 1.29 -7.36 2.85
N SER A 62 0.36 -8.30 2.99
CA SER A 62 -0.34 -8.60 4.25
C SER A 62 -1.11 -7.43 4.88
N CYS A 63 -1.44 -6.37 4.13
CA CYS A 63 -2.31 -5.31 4.65
C CYS A 63 -3.73 -5.82 4.91
N ILE A 64 -4.37 -5.28 5.94
CA ILE A 64 -5.77 -5.57 6.28
C ILE A 64 -6.56 -4.28 6.10
N ILE A 65 -7.57 -4.30 5.24
CA ILE A 65 -8.43 -3.15 4.98
C ILE A 65 -9.89 -3.57 5.19
N HIS A 66 -10.55 -2.83 6.08
CA HIS A 66 -11.93 -3.07 6.48
C HIS A 66 -12.60 -1.75 6.86
N GLY A 67 -13.87 -1.78 7.25
CA GLY A 67 -14.61 -0.60 7.67
C GLY A 67 -15.82 -0.94 8.53
N PHE A 68 -16.51 0.10 9.00
CA PHE A 68 -17.80 -0.03 9.67
C PHE A 68 -18.96 0.21 8.69
N PRO A 69 -20.21 -0.15 9.07
CA PRO A 69 -21.38 0.18 8.28
C PRO A 69 -21.41 1.65 7.87
N GLN A 70 -21.75 1.93 6.61
CA GLN A 70 -21.88 3.29 6.06
C GLN A 70 -20.57 4.10 6.00
N SER A 71 -19.42 3.47 6.26
CA SER A 71 -18.10 4.09 6.10
C SER A 71 -17.49 3.80 4.73
N VAL A 72 -16.54 4.66 4.32
CA VAL A 72 -15.64 4.40 3.20
C VAL A 72 -14.23 4.42 3.74
N THR A 73 -13.52 3.30 3.64
CA THR A 73 -12.06 3.29 3.81
C THR A 73 -11.44 3.74 2.49
N LEU A 74 -11.03 5.00 2.46
CA LEU A 74 -10.56 5.68 1.27
C LEU A 74 -9.04 5.84 1.31
N VAL A 75 -8.38 5.35 0.26
CA VAL A 75 -6.99 5.67 -0.04
C VAL A 75 -6.97 6.54 -1.29
N GLU A 76 -6.64 7.81 -1.13
CA GLU A 76 -6.56 8.76 -2.24
C GLU A 76 -5.34 8.47 -3.16
N GLU A 77 -5.28 9.20 -4.27
CA GLU A 77 -4.24 9.05 -5.29
C GLU A 77 -2.84 9.04 -4.69
N MET A 78 -1.97 8.18 -5.24
CA MET A 78 -0.59 8.03 -4.78
C MET A 78 -0.47 7.65 -3.29
N GLY A 79 -1.52 7.10 -2.66
CA GLY A 79 -1.44 6.55 -1.31
C GLY A 79 -0.46 5.38 -1.25
N HIS A 80 0.33 5.30 -0.17
CA HIS A 80 1.35 4.27 0.01
C HIS A 80 1.10 3.56 1.33
N ILE A 81 0.47 2.39 1.28
CA ILE A 81 0.09 1.61 2.45
C ILE A 81 1.14 0.52 2.67
N GLY A 82 2.02 0.76 3.64
CA GLY A 82 3.16 -0.09 3.95
C GLY A 82 2.78 -1.49 4.42
N HIS A 83 3.69 -2.44 4.24
CA HIS A 83 3.49 -3.85 4.58
C HIS A 83 2.83 -4.05 5.96
N ALA A 84 1.87 -4.98 6.04
CA ALA A 84 1.16 -5.34 7.27
C ALA A 84 0.42 -4.18 7.98
N ALA A 85 0.15 -3.06 7.29
CA ALA A 85 -0.69 -2.00 7.87
C ALA A 85 -2.16 -2.45 7.95
N THR A 86 -2.86 -1.94 8.96
CA THR A 86 -4.31 -2.12 9.13
C THR A 86 -5.01 -0.78 8.95
N LEU A 87 -5.95 -0.71 8.00
CA LEU A 87 -6.82 0.44 7.77
C LEU A 87 -8.25 0.06 8.12
N HIS A 88 -8.90 0.85 8.97
CA HIS A 88 -10.27 0.61 9.38
C HIS A 88 -11.08 1.91 9.33
N GLY A 89 -12.04 2.01 8.41
CA GLY A 89 -12.98 3.13 8.31
C GLY A 89 -12.36 4.53 8.18
N CYS A 90 -11.14 4.64 7.68
CA CYS A 90 -10.34 5.88 7.68
C CYS A 90 -10.21 6.54 6.29
N ARG A 91 -9.81 7.81 6.26
CA ARG A 91 -9.44 8.53 5.04
C ARG A 91 -7.95 8.82 5.00
N ILE A 92 -7.27 8.26 4.01
CA ILE A 92 -5.86 8.48 3.72
C ILE A 92 -5.77 9.50 2.58
N GLY A 93 -5.20 10.68 2.86
CA GLY A 93 -5.06 11.77 1.90
C GLY A 93 -4.10 11.46 0.74
N LYS A 94 -4.11 12.35 -0.27
CA LYS A 94 -3.28 12.23 -1.46
C LYS A 94 -1.81 12.15 -1.08
N ASN A 95 -1.08 11.24 -1.72
CA ASN A 95 0.35 11.08 -1.54
C ASN A 95 0.77 10.83 -0.06
N VAL A 96 -0.09 10.25 0.78
CA VAL A 96 0.27 9.83 2.14
C VAL A 96 1.07 8.53 2.13
N LEU A 97 1.99 8.38 3.08
CA LEU A 97 2.68 7.13 3.37
C LEU A 97 2.27 6.64 4.76
N ILE A 98 1.65 5.46 4.82
CA ILE A 98 1.38 4.72 6.05
C ILE A 98 2.51 3.72 6.25
N GLY A 99 3.34 3.95 7.27
CA GLY A 99 4.48 3.09 7.56
C GLY A 99 4.03 1.66 7.87
N MET A 100 4.91 0.71 7.54
CA MET A 100 4.65 -0.72 7.77
C MET A 100 4.20 -1.00 9.22
N ASN A 101 3.32 -1.99 9.38
CA ASN A 101 2.78 -2.43 10.66
C ASN A 101 2.01 -1.34 11.44
N SER A 102 1.56 -0.26 10.78
CA SER A 102 0.75 0.78 11.43
C SER A 102 -0.73 0.43 11.43
N VAL A 103 -1.47 0.95 12.42
CA VAL A 103 -2.92 0.80 12.54
C VAL A 103 -3.58 2.18 12.46
N ILE A 104 -4.48 2.36 11.50
CA ILE A 104 -5.26 3.58 11.32
C ILE A 104 -6.72 3.25 11.61
N LEU A 105 -7.24 3.81 12.71
CA LEU A 105 -8.59 3.55 13.19
C LEU A 105 -9.65 4.46 12.56
N ASP A 106 -10.89 4.18 12.93
CA ASP A 106 -12.11 4.70 12.30
C ASP A 106 -12.20 6.20 12.27
N TYR A 107 -12.67 6.74 11.15
CA TYR A 107 -12.87 8.17 10.95
C TYR A 107 -11.60 9.01 11.16
N ALA A 108 -10.42 8.39 11.23
CA ALA A 108 -9.17 9.12 11.18
C ALA A 108 -8.99 9.74 9.79
N GLU A 109 -8.50 10.96 9.77
CA GLU A 109 -8.19 11.69 8.53
C GLU A 109 -6.70 12.02 8.53
N ILE A 110 -5.98 11.54 7.51
CA ILE A 110 -4.58 11.85 7.32
C ILE A 110 -4.45 12.85 6.18
N GLY A 111 -3.95 14.06 6.48
CA GLY A 111 -3.73 15.11 5.50
C GLY A 111 -2.73 14.72 4.42
N GLU A 112 -2.82 15.37 3.26
CA GLU A 112 -1.97 15.06 2.10
C GLU A 112 -0.47 15.18 2.40
N ASN A 113 0.33 14.43 1.63
CA ASN A 113 1.79 14.44 1.74
C ASN A 113 2.33 14.11 3.15
N THR A 114 1.56 13.44 4.00
CA THR A 114 1.97 13.08 5.36
C THR A 114 2.61 11.70 5.41
N ILE A 115 3.59 11.53 6.30
CA ILE A 115 4.22 10.26 6.60
C ILE A 115 3.81 9.84 8.02
N ILE A 116 3.15 8.69 8.12
CA ILE A 116 2.97 7.96 9.37
C ILE A 116 4.13 6.99 9.52
N GLY A 117 4.93 7.12 10.59
CA GLY A 117 6.06 6.25 10.86
C GLY A 117 5.63 4.80 11.07
N ALA A 118 6.52 3.85 10.83
CA ALA A 118 6.25 2.43 11.05
C ALA A 118 5.78 2.15 12.48
N ASN A 119 4.93 1.13 12.63
CA ASN A 119 4.40 0.68 13.92
C ASN A 119 3.66 1.77 14.71
N SER A 120 2.98 2.67 14.00
CA SER A 120 2.21 3.75 14.64
C SER A 120 0.73 3.40 14.78
N LEU A 121 0.06 3.99 15.77
CA LEU A 121 -1.40 3.89 15.96
C LEU A 121 -2.03 5.26 15.82
N VAL A 122 -2.82 5.49 14.77
CA VAL A 122 -3.67 6.69 14.66
C VAL A 122 -5.04 6.35 15.22
N LYS A 123 -5.48 7.12 16.21
CA LYS A 123 -6.73 6.84 16.94
C LYS A 123 -7.97 7.18 16.13
N THR A 124 -9.09 6.62 16.55
CA THR A 124 -10.42 6.94 16.00
C THR A 124 -10.66 8.45 16.02
N LYS A 125 -11.18 9.00 14.91
CA LYS A 125 -11.49 10.42 14.68
C LYS A 125 -10.30 11.38 14.74
N ASP A 126 -9.08 10.86 14.85
CA ASP A 126 -7.90 11.71 14.92
C ASP A 126 -7.62 12.37 13.56
N LYS A 127 -7.11 13.60 13.58
CA LYS A 127 -6.83 14.38 12.37
C LYS A 127 -5.36 14.73 12.34
N ILE A 128 -4.60 14.01 11.53
CA ILE A 128 -3.18 14.31 11.31
C ILE A 128 -3.10 15.35 10.18
N PRO A 129 -2.45 16.51 10.41
CA PRO A 129 -2.37 17.55 9.39
C PRO A 129 -1.57 17.11 8.16
N ALA A 130 -1.63 17.89 7.09
CA ALA A 130 -0.85 17.66 5.87
C ALA A 130 0.64 18.00 6.07
N ASN A 131 1.51 17.41 5.24
CA ASN A 131 2.95 17.70 5.17
C ASN A 131 3.75 17.44 6.46
N VAL A 132 3.32 16.49 7.30
CA VAL A 132 4.01 16.18 8.57
C VAL A 132 4.56 14.76 8.60
N LEU A 133 5.56 14.57 9.46
CA LEU A 133 5.92 13.28 10.00
C LEU A 133 5.18 13.09 11.33
N ALA A 134 4.35 12.06 11.43
CA ALA A 134 3.73 11.64 12.69
C ALA A 134 4.12 10.19 13.01
N LEU A 135 4.37 9.89 14.28
CA LEU A 135 4.75 8.53 14.70
C LEU A 135 4.36 8.24 16.15
N GLY A 136 4.35 6.95 16.50
CA GLY A 136 4.14 6.46 17.86
C GLY A 136 2.76 5.83 18.05
N SER A 137 2.48 5.41 19.29
CA SER A 137 1.21 4.79 19.68
C SER A 137 0.72 5.40 21.00
N PRO A 138 -0.23 6.36 20.98
CA PRO A 138 -0.83 6.95 19.79
C PRO A 138 0.13 7.86 19.02
N ALA A 139 -0.06 7.96 17.71
CA ALA A 139 0.76 8.77 16.82
C ALA A 139 0.62 10.26 17.16
N LYS A 140 1.74 10.96 17.14
CA LYS A 140 1.78 12.43 17.31
C LYS A 140 2.63 13.03 16.22
N VAL A 141 2.28 14.25 15.81
CA VAL A 141 3.11 15.06 14.93
C VAL A 141 4.47 15.28 15.59
N ALA A 142 5.53 14.82 14.93
CA ALA A 142 6.90 15.01 15.38
C ALA A 142 7.50 16.29 14.78
N ARG A 143 7.26 16.52 13.49
CA ARG A 143 7.73 17.70 12.73
C ARG A 143 7.07 17.80 11.37
N GLU A 144 7.27 18.93 10.71
CA GLU A 144 7.00 19.07 9.28
C GLU A 144 8.00 18.26 8.44
N LEU A 145 7.56 17.87 7.24
CA LEU A 145 8.42 17.25 6.24
C LEU A 145 9.18 18.32 5.46
N SER A 146 10.43 18.02 5.15
CA SER A 146 11.21 18.76 4.16
C SER A 146 10.69 18.51 2.74
N GLU A 147 11.06 19.40 1.82
CA GLU A 147 10.77 19.21 0.40
C GLU A 147 11.43 17.93 -0.16
N GLN A 148 12.64 17.64 0.29
CA GLN A 148 13.38 16.45 -0.09
C GLN A 148 12.63 15.17 0.31
N GLU A 149 12.06 15.13 1.51
CA GLU A 149 11.26 13.97 1.98
C GLU A 149 9.99 13.79 1.15
N ARG A 150 9.29 14.90 0.82
CA ARG A 150 8.10 14.83 -0.05
C ARG A 150 8.45 14.30 -1.44
N HIS A 151 9.56 14.77 -2.02
CA HIS A 151 10.02 14.32 -3.33
C HIS A 151 10.50 12.85 -3.32
N TRP A 152 11.22 12.45 -2.27
CA TRP A 152 11.62 11.07 -2.04
C TRP A 152 10.40 10.14 -1.96
N LYS A 153 9.35 10.55 -1.23
CA LYS A 153 8.11 9.78 -1.10
C LYS A 153 7.40 9.60 -2.45
N ILE A 154 7.34 10.65 -3.27
CA ILE A 154 6.75 10.57 -4.62
C ILE A 154 7.51 9.54 -5.46
N LYS A 155 8.84 9.61 -5.48
CA LYS A 155 9.68 8.62 -6.17
C LYS A 155 9.43 7.21 -5.67
N GLY A 156 9.44 6.99 -4.36
CA GLY A 156 9.15 5.68 -3.77
C GLY A 156 7.75 5.13 -4.11
N THR A 157 6.77 6.01 -4.36
CA THR A 157 5.44 5.59 -4.81
C THR A 157 5.44 5.27 -6.31
N GLN A 158 6.18 6.03 -7.12
CA GLN A 158 6.35 5.75 -8.56
C GLN A 158 6.99 4.38 -8.82
N GLU A 159 7.91 3.93 -7.96
CA GLU A 159 8.47 2.57 -8.02
C GLU A 159 7.37 1.50 -7.96
N TYR A 160 6.32 1.70 -7.15
CA TYR A 160 5.19 0.76 -7.06
C TYR A 160 4.27 0.82 -8.29
N VAL A 161 4.11 2.00 -8.91
CA VAL A 161 3.37 2.12 -10.18
C VAL A 161 4.10 1.35 -11.28
N GLN A 162 5.43 1.49 -11.35
CA GLN A 162 6.26 0.72 -12.28
C GLN A 162 6.24 -0.78 -11.95
N LEU A 163 6.26 -1.14 -10.67
CA LEU A 163 6.14 -2.52 -10.22
C LEU A 163 4.81 -3.14 -10.66
N ALA A 164 3.69 -2.43 -10.56
CA ALA A 164 2.39 -2.93 -11.04
C ALA A 164 2.44 -3.28 -12.52
N GLN A 165 3.01 -2.40 -13.37
CA GLN A 165 3.17 -2.66 -14.81
C GLN A 165 4.13 -3.82 -15.08
N ARG A 166 5.23 -3.91 -14.34
CA ARG A 166 6.19 -5.02 -14.46
C ARG A 166 5.55 -6.34 -14.05
N CYS A 167 4.78 -6.37 -12.97
CA CYS A 167 4.08 -7.57 -12.54
C CYS A 167 3.05 -8.04 -13.56
N LEU A 168 2.25 -7.12 -14.12
CA LEU A 168 1.28 -7.44 -15.19
C LEU A 168 1.96 -8.02 -16.45
N SER A 169 3.18 -7.58 -16.77
CA SER A 169 3.88 -7.98 -17.99
C SER A 169 4.80 -9.19 -17.84
N THR A 170 5.41 -9.39 -16.66
CA THR A 170 6.49 -10.36 -16.50
C THR A 170 6.30 -11.34 -15.33
N MET A 171 5.34 -11.11 -14.42
CA MET A 171 5.19 -12.00 -13.27
C MET A 171 4.41 -13.26 -13.67
N ILE A 172 5.04 -14.41 -13.50
CA ILE A 172 4.45 -15.72 -13.74
C ILE A 172 4.73 -16.63 -12.54
N GLU A 173 3.81 -17.55 -12.27
CA GLU A 173 4.03 -18.62 -11.29
C GLU A 173 5.06 -19.62 -11.85
N VAL A 174 6.06 -19.97 -11.06
CA VAL A 174 7.16 -20.87 -11.45
C VAL A 174 7.48 -21.84 -10.32
N THR A 175 8.11 -22.97 -10.67
CA THR A 175 8.79 -23.81 -9.68
C THR A 175 10.13 -23.16 -9.32
N PRO A 176 10.52 -23.14 -8.03
CA PRO A 176 11.84 -22.66 -7.64
C PRO A 176 12.97 -23.42 -8.34
N LEU A 177 14.07 -22.73 -8.64
CA LEU A 177 15.31 -23.39 -9.08
C LEU A 177 15.90 -24.20 -7.91
N ALA A 178 16.45 -25.38 -8.20
CA ALA A 178 17.01 -26.27 -7.17
C ALA A 178 18.38 -25.80 -6.64
N GLU A 179 19.13 -25.06 -7.45
CA GLU A 179 20.46 -24.55 -7.13
C GLU A 179 20.69 -23.17 -7.78
N GLU A 180 21.67 -22.43 -7.26
CA GLU A 180 22.13 -21.19 -7.89
C GLU A 180 23.09 -21.50 -9.04
N SER A 181 22.91 -20.81 -10.17
CA SER A 181 23.75 -20.98 -11.36
C SER A 181 24.13 -19.63 -11.96
N ALA A 182 25.21 -19.60 -12.74
CA ALA A 182 25.64 -18.40 -13.47
C ALA A 182 24.63 -17.95 -14.54
N GLU A 183 23.71 -18.82 -14.96
CA GLU A 183 22.66 -18.52 -15.93
C GLU A 183 21.39 -17.92 -15.28
N ARG A 184 21.26 -18.02 -13.95
CA ARG A 184 20.12 -17.48 -13.22
C ARG A 184 20.16 -15.95 -13.27
N LYS A 185 19.10 -15.35 -13.80
CA LYS A 185 18.92 -13.90 -13.77
C LYS A 185 18.83 -13.37 -12.34
N THR A 186 19.45 -12.22 -12.11
CA THR A 186 19.37 -11.43 -10.89
C THR A 186 18.76 -10.07 -11.18
N TYR A 187 18.43 -9.30 -10.14
CA TYR A 187 17.99 -7.92 -10.34
C TYR A 187 19.09 -7.03 -10.97
N GLN A 188 20.37 -7.44 -11.01
CA GLN A 188 21.44 -6.72 -11.76
C GLN A 188 21.18 -6.72 -13.26
N ASP A 189 20.55 -7.79 -13.79
CA ASP A 189 20.16 -7.88 -15.21
C ASP A 189 19.07 -6.88 -15.60
N PHE A 190 18.48 -6.21 -14.60
CA PHE A 190 17.46 -5.17 -14.74
C PHE A 190 17.96 -3.78 -14.29
N GLN A 191 19.29 -3.55 -14.26
CA GLN A 191 19.94 -2.29 -13.86
C GLN A 191 19.73 -1.85 -12.39
N ALA A 192 19.47 -2.78 -11.47
CA ALA A 192 19.51 -2.45 -10.04
C ALA A 192 20.94 -2.60 -9.49
N ASP A 193 21.45 -1.58 -8.79
CA ASP A 193 22.74 -1.65 -8.08
C ASP A 193 22.55 -2.43 -6.76
N HIS A 194 23.12 -3.64 -6.69
CA HIS A 194 22.98 -4.50 -5.50
C HIS A 194 24.16 -4.28 -4.57
N GLN A 195 23.93 -3.48 -3.53
CA GLN A 195 24.85 -3.36 -2.42
C GLN A 195 24.18 -3.94 -1.17
N ILE A 196 24.73 -5.04 -0.64
CA ILE A 196 24.42 -5.45 0.74
C ILE A 196 25.13 -4.42 1.62
N LYS A 197 24.48 -3.28 1.92
CA LYS A 197 25.01 -2.11 2.67
C LYS A 197 26.51 -1.84 2.43
N PRO A 198 26.94 -0.72 1.81
CA PRO A 198 28.36 -0.38 1.83
C PRO A 198 28.86 -0.47 3.27
N SER A 199 29.94 -1.21 3.50
CA SER A 199 30.58 -1.27 4.80
C SER A 199 30.82 0.17 5.22
N SER A 200 30.12 0.62 6.26
CA SER A 200 30.41 1.89 6.91
C SER A 200 31.81 1.78 7.51
N VAL A 201 32.80 2.00 6.67
CA VAL A 201 34.20 2.25 6.99
C VAL A 201 34.49 3.64 6.46
N SER A 202 33.94 4.63 7.15
CA SER A 202 34.56 5.87 7.65
C SER A 202 33.48 6.85 8.08
#